data_AF-A0AAV0T4V9-F1
#
_entry.id   AF-A0AAV0T4V9-F1
#
_cell.length_a   1.000
_cell.length_b   1.000
_cell.length_c   1.000
_cell.angle_alpha   90.00
_cell.angle_beta   90.00
_cell.angle_gamma   90.00
#
_symmetry.space_group_name_H-M   'P 1'
#
loop_
_entity.id
_entity.type
_entity.pdbx_description
1 polymer ?
#
loop_
_entity_poly.entity_id
_entity_poly.type
_entity_poly.pdbx_seq_one_letter_code
_entity_poly.pdbx_strand_id
1 'polypeptide(L)'
;MGKNRSANDRRHVRGMPGQAPAERERRSLRHKERELRAVVLQLRAVERVDHVAAADERDACFREVRRLAVTPQGLVSDAFRQALWPFLLGGRDLATMRRTGGAHTGKSVAKAHRDAAQVEKDVERSLWHYDVLQGMKEAERHVKRRALAQLILGVLAANDELFYFQGYHDIVSVFLLTLGHSKTTLRVLQNVSETYHRESMRSGLEPVMSMTRLLFPLLHAADELLFQHLHESGVEPYFALPWMITWFAHQLQHFGDVARLFDVFLVTHPLFSLYVSAAVCLESREAILRCECDFGTMHGMLSNLPRSMDIEKVIARALVLLHQLPPKQLQQQSEVKAASALDMCTVEFPYAYQPWPSVTTPMLTDVLPLRPRQSRNGNKADFAVGSWQISTVVTAVSIGVMGVACAYFLRDHVGLGT
;
A
#
# COMPACT_ATOMS: atom_id res chain seq x y z
N MET A 1 -24.71 -49.43 -59.19
CA MET A 1 -24.86 -49.76 -57.75
C MET A 1 -24.01 -48.80 -56.94
N GLY A 2 -24.65 -47.88 -56.23
CA GLY A 2 -23.98 -46.83 -55.45
C GLY A 2 -23.37 -47.34 -54.15
N LYS A 3 -22.24 -46.76 -53.76
CA LYS A 3 -21.73 -46.79 -52.39
C LYS A 3 -21.44 -45.36 -51.96
N ASN A 4 -22.39 -44.77 -51.23
CA ASN A 4 -22.20 -43.55 -50.45
C ASN A 4 -21.07 -43.78 -49.43
N ARG A 5 -19.97 -43.03 -49.54
CA ARG A 5 -19.04 -42.83 -48.43
C ARG A 5 -19.39 -41.51 -47.77
N SER A 6 -20.06 -41.61 -46.63
CA SER A 6 -20.27 -40.52 -45.67
C SER A 6 -18.91 -39.95 -45.24
N ALA A 7 -18.62 -38.72 -45.66
CA ALA A 7 -17.52 -37.94 -45.15
C ALA A 7 -17.88 -37.47 -43.74
N ASN A 8 -17.16 -38.01 -42.76
CA ASN A 8 -17.28 -37.65 -41.35
C ASN A 8 -16.65 -36.26 -41.15
N ASP A 9 -17.45 -35.21 -41.29
CA ASP A 9 -17.09 -33.81 -41.04
C ASP A 9 -16.86 -33.60 -39.54
N ARG A 10 -15.65 -33.95 -39.07
CA ARG A 10 -15.16 -33.55 -37.74
C ARG A 10 -14.87 -32.05 -37.78
N ARG A 11 -15.91 -31.24 -37.62
CA ARG A 11 -15.80 -29.82 -37.27
C ARG A 11 -14.93 -29.70 -36.02
N HIS A 12 -13.68 -29.31 -36.20
CA HIS A 12 -12.86 -28.75 -35.14
C HIS A 12 -13.59 -27.51 -34.63
N VAL A 13 -14.25 -27.64 -33.49
CA VAL A 13 -14.72 -26.50 -32.71
C VAL A 13 -13.45 -25.75 -32.29
N ARG A 14 -13.05 -24.73 -33.08
CA ARG A 14 -12.08 -23.74 -32.63
C ARG A 14 -12.65 -23.16 -31.34
N GLY A 15 -11.97 -23.43 -30.21
CA GLY A 15 -12.34 -22.88 -28.92
C GLY A 15 -12.50 -21.36 -29.02
N MET A 16 -13.53 -20.83 -28.35
CA MET A 16 -13.87 -19.41 -28.40
C MET A 16 -12.64 -18.57 -27.99
N PRO A 17 -12.25 -17.54 -28.78
CA PRO A 17 -11.10 -16.68 -28.46
C PRO A 17 -11.39 -15.93 -27.16
N GLY A 18 -10.89 -16.46 -26.04
CA GLY A 18 -11.17 -15.99 -24.68
C GLY A 18 -11.23 -17.11 -23.63
N GLN A 19 -11.59 -18.34 -24.03
CA GLN A 19 -11.61 -19.48 -23.11
C GLN A 19 -10.21 -19.94 -22.71
N ALA A 20 -9.26 -19.97 -23.66
CA ALA A 20 -7.90 -20.43 -23.38
C ALA A 20 -7.11 -19.51 -22.41
N PRO A 21 -7.17 -18.16 -22.51
CA PRO A 21 -6.60 -17.26 -21.51
C PRO A 21 -7.23 -17.44 -20.12
N ALA A 22 -8.57 -17.48 -20.03
CA ALA A 22 -9.29 -17.66 -18.76
C ALA A 22 -8.98 -19.02 -18.11
N GLU A 23 -8.81 -20.07 -18.91
CA GLU A 23 -8.45 -21.39 -18.38
C GLU A 23 -7.00 -21.44 -17.89
N ARG A 24 -6.07 -20.76 -18.58
CA ARG A 24 -4.68 -20.60 -18.12
C ARG A 24 -4.62 -19.86 -16.78
N GLU A 25 -5.38 -18.78 -16.66
CA GLU A 25 -5.48 -18.01 -15.42
C GLU A 25 -6.01 -18.89 -14.27
N ARG A 26 -7.11 -19.63 -14.49
CA ARG A 26 -7.64 -20.58 -13.50
C ARG A 26 -6.65 -21.68 -13.12
N ARG A 27 -5.82 -22.15 -14.05
CA ARG A 27 -4.75 -23.13 -13.78
C ARG A 27 -3.64 -22.52 -12.92
N SER A 28 -3.22 -21.30 -13.25
CA SER A 28 -2.23 -20.54 -12.47
C SER A 28 -2.72 -20.33 -11.03
N LEU A 29 -3.97 -19.90 -10.87
CA LEU A 29 -4.66 -19.77 -9.58
C LEU A 29 -4.64 -21.05 -8.75
N ARG A 30 -5.05 -22.18 -9.34
CA ARG A 30 -5.05 -23.46 -8.63
C ARG A 30 -3.65 -23.91 -8.23
N HIS A 31 -2.64 -23.61 -9.05
CA HIS A 31 -1.25 -23.89 -8.70
C HIS A 31 -0.82 -23.04 -7.51
N LYS A 32 -1.10 -21.73 -7.58
CA LYS A 32 -0.83 -20.76 -6.51
C LYS A 32 -1.43 -21.16 -5.17
N GLU A 33 -2.70 -21.56 -5.15
CA GLU A 33 -3.35 -22.03 -3.93
C GLU A 33 -2.70 -23.30 -3.37
N ARG A 34 -2.17 -24.19 -4.21
CA ARG A 34 -1.47 -25.40 -3.74
C ARG A 34 -0.17 -25.02 -3.04
N GLU A 35 0.61 -24.10 -3.62
CA GLU A 35 1.82 -23.57 -3.00
C GLU A 35 1.49 -22.92 -1.65
N LEU A 36 0.47 -22.05 -1.60
CA LEU A 36 0.04 -21.40 -0.36
C LEU A 36 -0.41 -22.42 0.70
N ARG A 37 -1.18 -23.44 0.33
CA ARG A 37 -1.57 -24.52 1.26
C ARG A 37 -0.36 -25.26 1.81
N ALA A 38 0.62 -25.58 0.96
CA ALA A 38 1.83 -26.28 1.37
C ALA A 38 2.61 -25.47 2.41
N VAL A 39 2.80 -24.17 2.17
CA VAL A 39 3.53 -23.28 3.10
C VAL A 39 2.77 -23.12 4.43
N VAL A 40 1.44 -22.98 4.39
CA VAL A 40 0.63 -22.91 5.63
C VAL A 40 0.74 -24.21 6.45
N LEU A 41 0.78 -25.37 5.79
CA LEU A 41 0.97 -26.65 6.48
C LEU A 41 2.38 -26.76 7.09
N GLN A 42 3.41 -26.32 6.37
CA GLN A 42 4.78 -26.27 6.88
C GLN A 42 4.88 -25.35 8.10
N LEU A 43 4.33 -24.14 8.03
CA LEU A 43 4.30 -23.21 9.15
C LEU A 43 3.66 -23.81 10.41
N ARG A 44 2.51 -24.48 10.25
CA ARG A 44 1.85 -25.17 11.37
C ARG A 44 2.65 -26.34 11.93
N ALA A 45 3.51 -26.96 11.13
CA ALA A 45 4.42 -28.01 11.59
C ALA A 45 5.58 -27.41 12.38
N VAL A 46 6.17 -26.32 11.88
CA VAL A 46 7.27 -25.59 12.53
C VAL A 46 6.84 -25.03 13.90
N GLU A 47 5.62 -24.50 14.02
CA GLU A 47 5.09 -23.98 15.29
C GLU A 47 4.88 -25.06 16.37
N ARG A 48 4.92 -26.35 16.02
CA ARG A 48 4.77 -27.47 16.97
C ARG A 48 6.10 -28.01 17.49
N VAL A 49 7.23 -27.55 16.95
CA VAL A 49 8.57 -28.07 17.28
C VAL A 49 9.39 -26.97 17.94
N ASP A 50 9.77 -27.17 19.20
CA ASP A 50 10.75 -26.30 19.89
C ASP A 50 12.15 -26.76 19.51
N HIS A 51 12.94 -25.98 18.74
CA HIS A 51 14.42 -25.99 18.65
C HIS A 51 14.93 -25.01 17.57
N VAL A 52 16.25 -24.78 17.54
CA VAL A 52 16.96 -23.93 16.55
C VAL A 52 16.70 -24.31 15.09
N ALA A 53 16.47 -25.59 14.78
CA ALA A 53 16.08 -26.04 13.43
C ALA A 53 14.76 -25.41 12.95
N ALA A 54 13.86 -25.07 13.87
CA ALA A 54 12.62 -24.35 13.56
C ALA A 54 12.88 -22.92 13.07
N ALA A 55 14.02 -22.30 13.39
CA ALA A 55 14.33 -20.93 12.95
C ALA A 55 14.64 -20.86 11.46
N ASP A 56 15.46 -21.78 10.94
CA ASP A 56 15.81 -21.84 9.52
C ASP A 56 14.60 -22.25 8.66
N GLU A 57 13.79 -23.21 9.14
CA GLU A 57 12.55 -23.60 8.48
C GLU A 57 11.51 -22.47 8.48
N ARG A 58 11.40 -21.73 9.58
CA ARG A 58 10.55 -20.54 9.68
C ARG A 58 11.01 -19.45 8.73
N ASP A 59 12.32 -19.23 8.60
CA ASP A 59 12.90 -18.28 7.66
C ASP A 59 12.63 -18.69 6.20
N ALA A 60 12.76 -19.98 5.88
CA ALA A 60 12.41 -20.52 4.57
C ALA A 60 10.93 -20.31 4.24
N CYS A 61 10.03 -20.62 5.18
CA CYS A 61 8.60 -20.34 5.01
C CYS A 61 8.35 -18.85 4.81
N PHE A 62 9.01 -17.99 5.59
CA PHE A 62 8.91 -16.55 5.45
C PHE A 62 9.31 -16.07 4.05
N ARG A 63 10.47 -16.52 3.53
CA ARG A 63 10.92 -16.20 2.17
C ARG A 63 9.91 -16.66 1.11
N GLU A 64 9.33 -17.83 1.29
CA GLU A 64 8.36 -18.37 0.34
C GLU A 64 7.01 -17.64 0.37
N VAL A 65 6.47 -17.32 1.56
CA VAL A 65 5.26 -16.48 1.68
C VAL A 65 5.48 -15.14 1.00
N ARG A 66 6.65 -14.53 1.18
CA ARG A 66 6.98 -13.26 0.52
C ARG A 66 7.02 -13.38 -0.99
N ARG A 67 7.70 -14.40 -1.52
CA ARG A 67 7.71 -14.69 -2.97
C ARG A 67 6.29 -14.83 -3.50
N LEU A 68 5.45 -15.57 -2.77
CA LEU A 68 4.08 -15.78 -3.17
C LEU A 68 3.26 -14.48 -3.11
N ALA A 69 3.43 -13.65 -2.08
CA ALA A 69 2.73 -12.39 -1.94
C ALA A 69 3.06 -11.37 -3.05
N VAL A 70 4.28 -11.34 -3.58
CA VAL A 70 4.65 -10.37 -4.65
C VAL A 70 4.15 -10.80 -6.04
N THR A 71 4.17 -12.09 -6.36
CA THR A 71 3.72 -12.60 -7.67
C THR A 71 2.21 -12.43 -7.87
N PRO A 72 1.68 -12.54 -9.11
CA PRO A 72 0.33 -12.14 -9.44
C PRO A 72 -0.71 -12.85 -8.59
N GLN A 73 -1.78 -12.12 -8.26
CA GLN A 73 -2.90 -12.54 -7.42
C GLN A 73 -2.57 -12.73 -5.93
N GLY A 74 -1.31 -12.52 -5.53
CA GLY A 74 -0.88 -12.43 -4.14
C GLY A 74 -1.23 -13.67 -3.33
N LEU A 75 -1.85 -13.46 -2.16
CA LEU A 75 -2.24 -14.53 -1.25
C LEU A 75 -3.62 -15.12 -1.57
N VAL A 76 -4.25 -14.70 -2.68
CA VAL A 76 -5.46 -15.28 -3.30
C VAL A 76 -6.76 -15.12 -2.50
N SER A 77 -6.79 -15.43 -1.21
CA SER A 77 -8.01 -15.41 -0.41
C SER A 77 -7.78 -15.02 1.05
N ASP A 78 -8.85 -14.55 1.70
CA ASP A 78 -8.83 -14.13 3.10
C ASP A 78 -8.46 -15.29 4.04
N ALA A 79 -8.81 -16.53 3.70
CA ALA A 79 -8.40 -17.71 4.47
C ALA A 79 -6.88 -17.88 4.53
N PHE A 80 -6.16 -17.58 3.43
CA PHE A 80 -4.70 -17.57 3.46
C PHE A 80 -4.16 -16.34 4.18
N ARG A 81 -4.75 -15.16 3.97
CA ARG A 81 -4.33 -13.92 4.66
C ARG A 81 -4.48 -14.03 6.18
N GLN A 82 -5.55 -14.63 6.66
CA GLN A 82 -5.79 -14.93 8.07
C GLN A 82 -4.69 -15.79 8.70
N ALA A 83 -4.10 -16.70 7.93
CA ALA A 83 -2.96 -17.50 8.39
C ALA A 83 -1.63 -16.77 8.24
N LEU A 84 -1.45 -16.03 7.14
CA LEU A 84 -0.13 -15.56 6.68
C LEU A 84 0.20 -14.13 7.09
N TRP A 85 -0.76 -13.19 7.13
CA TRP A 85 -0.47 -11.82 7.59
C TRP A 85 0.02 -11.77 9.04
N PRO A 86 -0.60 -12.51 10.00
CA PRO A 86 -0.06 -12.58 11.36
C PRO A 86 1.34 -13.18 11.41
N PHE A 87 1.61 -14.19 10.58
CA PHE A 87 2.93 -14.81 10.50
C PHE A 87 4.00 -13.83 9.98
N LEU A 88 3.69 -13.07 8.92
CA LEU A 88 4.57 -12.05 8.36
C LEU A 88 4.93 -10.97 9.39
N LEU A 89 3.94 -10.55 10.17
CA LEU A 89 4.06 -9.39 11.06
C LEU A 89 4.43 -9.75 12.51
N GLY A 90 4.20 -10.98 12.97
CA GLY A 90 4.29 -11.36 14.39
C GLY A 90 5.46 -12.28 14.77
N GLY A 91 6.49 -12.40 13.91
CA GLY A 91 7.36 -13.58 13.92
C GLY A 91 8.72 -13.54 14.63
N ARG A 92 9.24 -12.39 15.07
CA ARG A 92 10.47 -12.35 15.88
C ARG A 92 10.32 -11.37 17.04
N ASP A 93 10.72 -11.87 18.20
CA ASP A 93 10.77 -11.23 19.51
C ASP A 93 10.85 -9.69 19.48
N LEU A 94 9.69 -9.06 19.70
CA LEU A 94 9.62 -7.69 20.21
C LEU A 94 10.28 -7.55 21.60
N ALA A 95 10.73 -8.66 22.21
CA ALA A 95 11.61 -8.62 23.37
C ALA A 95 12.91 -7.83 23.10
N THR A 96 13.38 -7.76 21.85
CA THR A 96 14.58 -6.98 21.51
C THR A 96 14.30 -5.48 21.31
N MET A 97 13.12 -5.10 20.79
CA MET A 97 12.73 -3.68 20.63
C MET A 97 12.17 -3.06 21.92
N ARG A 98 11.63 -3.85 22.85
CA ARG A 98 11.10 -3.35 24.14
C ARG A 98 12.16 -2.96 25.17
N ARG A 99 13.46 -2.94 24.82
CA ARG A 99 14.50 -2.47 25.74
C ARG A 99 14.53 -0.95 25.94
N THR A 100 13.67 -0.18 25.27
CA THR A 100 13.57 1.28 25.46
C THR A 100 12.20 1.81 25.89
N GLY A 101 11.19 0.96 26.10
CA GLY A 101 9.86 1.40 26.53
C GLY A 101 9.45 0.83 27.88
N GLY A 102 9.66 1.59 28.95
CA GLY A 102 9.33 1.21 30.32
C GLY A 102 7.88 0.78 30.49
N ALA A 103 7.66 -0.34 31.19
CA ALA A 103 6.34 -0.75 31.62
C ALA A 103 5.78 0.29 32.62
N HIS A 104 4.79 1.06 32.21
CA HIS A 104 3.97 1.86 33.12
C HIS A 104 2.63 1.17 33.34
N THR A 105 2.65 0.20 34.26
CA THR A 105 1.44 -0.26 34.95
C THR A 105 1.05 0.79 35.97
N GLY A 106 0.37 1.84 35.54
CA GLY A 106 -0.26 2.83 36.40
C GLY A 106 -1.78 2.76 36.24
N LYS A 107 -2.48 2.19 37.23
CA LYS A 107 -3.93 2.34 37.38
C LYS A 107 -4.23 3.82 37.67
N SER A 108 -4.43 4.62 36.64
CA SER A 108 -5.01 5.95 36.74
C SER A 108 -6.45 5.86 36.25
N VAL A 109 -7.37 6.55 36.94
CA VAL A 109 -8.76 6.73 36.55
C VAL A 109 -8.79 7.05 35.05
N ALA A 110 -9.41 6.18 34.24
CA ALA A 110 -9.20 6.14 32.79
C ALA A 110 -9.68 7.44 32.12
N LYS A 111 -8.79 8.43 32.07
CA LYS A 111 -8.96 9.61 31.21
C LYS A 111 -9.04 9.09 29.78
N ALA A 112 -10.05 9.54 29.03
CA ALA A 112 -10.17 9.18 27.62
C ALA A 112 -8.85 9.48 26.89
N HIS A 113 -8.45 8.60 25.97
CA HIS A 113 -7.27 8.80 25.15
C HIS A 113 -7.37 10.15 24.42
N ARG A 114 -6.23 10.85 24.26
CA ARG A 114 -6.19 12.20 23.64
C ARG A 114 -6.93 12.28 22.30
N ASP A 115 -6.84 11.21 21.51
CA ASP A 115 -7.40 11.13 20.16
C ASP A 115 -8.80 10.48 20.10
N ALA A 116 -9.38 10.08 21.24
CA ALA A 116 -10.60 9.26 21.25
C ALA A 116 -11.79 9.92 20.53
N ALA A 117 -11.99 11.23 20.70
CA ALA A 117 -13.07 11.96 20.05
C ALA A 117 -12.91 12.03 18.53
N GLN A 118 -11.68 12.13 18.02
CA GLN A 118 -11.42 12.11 16.57
C GLN A 118 -11.62 10.71 16.00
N VAL A 119 -11.14 9.67 16.70
CA VAL A 119 -11.35 8.27 16.30
C VAL A 119 -12.84 7.96 16.19
N GLU A 120 -13.66 8.39 17.16
CA GLU A 120 -15.11 8.16 17.14
C GLU A 120 -15.78 8.76 15.90
N LYS A 121 -15.50 10.04 15.60
CA LYS A 121 -16.03 10.72 14.40
C LYS A 121 -15.62 10.03 13.11
N ASP A 122 -14.38 9.55 13.03
CA ASP A 122 -13.83 8.89 11.85
C ASP A 122 -14.45 7.50 11.64
N VAL A 123 -14.58 6.75 12.73
CA VAL A 123 -15.20 5.43 12.71
C VAL A 123 -16.70 5.53 12.35
N GLU A 124 -17.41 6.54 12.84
CA GLU A 124 -18.83 6.75 12.53
C GLU A 124 -19.09 6.94 11.03
N ARG A 125 -18.17 7.59 10.31
CA ARG A 125 -18.26 7.78 8.84
C ARG A 125 -17.57 6.69 8.01
N SER A 126 -17.05 5.64 8.64
CA SER A 126 -16.30 4.57 7.97
C SER A 126 -17.16 3.36 7.57
N LEU A 127 -16.53 2.38 6.90
CA LEU A 127 -17.07 1.07 6.51
C LEU A 127 -18.17 1.09 5.44
N TRP A 128 -18.26 2.14 4.61
CA TRP A 128 -19.30 2.26 3.58
C TRP A 128 -18.87 1.87 2.16
N HIS A 129 -17.62 2.15 1.79
CA HIS A 129 -17.22 2.24 0.38
C HIS A 129 -16.81 0.90 -0.24
N TYR A 130 -16.48 -0.12 0.57
CA TYR A 130 -16.12 -1.42 0.02
C TYR A 130 -17.33 -2.19 -0.51
N ASP A 131 -17.11 -2.90 -1.63
CA ASP A 131 -18.08 -3.80 -2.25
C ASP A 131 -18.59 -4.89 -1.28
N VAL A 132 -17.71 -5.48 -0.48
CA VAL A 132 -18.05 -6.50 0.53
C VAL A 132 -18.92 -5.98 1.69
N LEU A 133 -19.11 -4.66 1.79
CA LEU A 133 -19.93 -4.02 2.82
C LEU A 133 -21.27 -3.49 2.29
N GLN A 134 -21.50 -3.62 0.98
CA GLN A 134 -22.77 -3.24 0.36
C GLN A 134 -23.89 -4.15 0.86
N GLY A 135 -25.02 -3.55 1.25
CA GLY A 135 -26.16 -4.28 1.82
C GLY A 135 -26.00 -4.71 3.28
N MET A 136 -24.88 -4.39 3.94
CA MET A 136 -24.69 -4.64 5.38
C MET A 136 -25.71 -3.85 6.22
N LYS A 137 -26.38 -4.55 7.13
CA LYS A 137 -27.35 -3.95 8.07
C LYS A 137 -26.64 -3.00 9.03
N GLU A 138 -27.31 -1.91 9.42
CA GLU A 138 -26.72 -0.90 10.30
C GLU A 138 -26.31 -1.46 11.66
N ALA A 139 -27.07 -2.41 12.23
CA ALA A 139 -26.70 -3.08 13.48
C ALA A 139 -25.36 -3.84 13.37
N GLU A 140 -25.11 -4.53 12.25
CA GLU A 140 -23.85 -5.23 12.00
C GLU A 140 -22.70 -4.22 11.79
N ARG A 141 -22.97 -3.14 11.05
CA ARG A 141 -22.04 -2.03 10.84
C ARG A 141 -21.62 -1.40 12.17
N HIS A 142 -22.57 -1.14 13.07
CA HIS A 142 -22.27 -0.65 14.42
C HIS A 142 -21.39 -1.62 15.22
N VAL A 143 -21.59 -2.94 15.10
CA VAL A 143 -20.71 -3.92 15.75
C VAL A 143 -19.28 -3.82 15.21
N LYS A 144 -19.11 -3.76 13.88
CA LYS A 144 -17.79 -3.61 13.25
C LYS A 144 -17.13 -2.27 13.58
N ARG A 145 -17.89 -1.16 13.61
CA ARG A 145 -17.41 0.16 14.04
C ARG A 145 -16.91 0.15 15.49
N ARG A 146 -17.64 -0.48 16.41
CA ARG A 146 -17.17 -0.63 17.79
C ARG A 146 -15.86 -1.41 17.86
N ALA A 147 -15.75 -2.51 17.12
CA ALA A 147 -14.51 -3.28 17.04
C ALA A 147 -13.36 -2.47 16.42
N LEU A 148 -13.64 -1.67 15.39
CA LEU A 148 -12.67 -0.79 14.74
C LEU A 148 -12.12 0.25 15.72
N ALA A 149 -13.00 0.94 16.46
CA ALA A 149 -12.61 1.90 17.49
C ALA A 149 -11.76 1.23 18.59
N GLN A 150 -12.15 0.03 19.05
CA GLN A 150 -11.41 -0.72 20.06
C GLN A 150 -9.98 -1.09 19.59
N LEU A 151 -9.82 -1.49 18.32
CA LEU A 151 -8.51 -1.78 17.75
C LEU A 151 -7.65 -0.53 17.62
N ILE A 152 -8.20 0.57 17.10
CA ILE A 152 -7.47 1.85 16.96
C ILE A 152 -7.00 2.35 18.33
N LEU A 153 -7.91 2.44 19.30
CA LEU A 153 -7.59 2.90 20.65
C LEU A 153 -6.65 1.94 21.37
N GLY A 154 -6.73 0.63 21.11
CA GLY A 154 -5.81 -0.36 21.66
C GLY A 154 -4.39 -0.24 21.12
N VAL A 155 -4.21 0.19 19.87
CA VAL A 155 -2.88 0.51 19.31
C VAL A 155 -2.32 1.76 19.98
N LEU A 156 -3.12 2.85 20.00
CA LEU A 156 -2.67 4.14 20.55
C LEU A 156 -2.35 4.03 22.05
N ALA A 157 -3.18 3.33 22.82
CA ALA A 157 -2.93 3.10 24.25
C ALA A 157 -1.73 2.19 24.55
N ALA A 158 -1.24 1.44 23.56
CA ALA A 158 -0.05 0.61 23.72
C ALA A 158 1.25 1.38 23.47
N ASN A 159 1.18 2.54 22.81
CA ASN A 159 2.33 3.36 22.47
C ASN A 159 1.95 4.85 22.42
N ASP A 160 2.23 5.56 23.52
CA ASP A 160 1.90 6.98 23.69
C ASP A 160 2.67 7.92 22.72
N GLU A 161 3.68 7.43 22.00
CA GLU A 161 4.36 8.18 20.94
C GLU A 161 3.56 8.25 19.64
N LEU A 162 2.54 7.41 19.47
CA LEU A 162 1.72 7.35 18.25
C LEU A 162 0.54 8.31 18.34
N PHE A 163 0.40 9.19 17.36
CA PHE A 163 -0.71 10.12 17.20
C PHE A 163 -1.64 9.62 16.12
N TYR A 164 -2.94 9.69 16.36
CA TYR A 164 -3.93 9.36 15.35
C TYR A 164 -3.90 10.38 14.20
N PHE A 165 -3.83 9.91 12.96
CA PHE A 165 -4.07 10.72 11.77
C PHE A 165 -5.39 10.33 11.11
N GLN A 166 -6.09 11.31 10.53
CA GLN A 166 -7.33 11.05 9.80
C GLN A 166 -7.03 10.23 8.54
N GLY A 167 -7.62 9.04 8.48
CA GLY A 167 -7.35 8.02 7.45
C GLY A 167 -6.74 6.73 8.03
N TYR A 168 -6.23 6.75 9.26
CA TYR A 168 -5.72 5.53 9.90
C TYR A 168 -6.81 4.46 10.07
N HIS A 169 -8.06 4.86 10.29
CA HIS A 169 -9.19 3.93 10.33
C HIS A 169 -9.37 3.11 9.03
N ASP A 170 -8.99 3.66 7.87
CA ASP A 170 -9.05 2.91 6.60
C ASP A 170 -8.05 1.75 6.62
N ILE A 171 -6.83 1.97 7.11
CA ILE A 171 -5.84 0.89 7.33
C ILE A 171 -6.40 -0.18 8.27
N VAL A 172 -6.88 0.24 9.45
CA VAL A 172 -7.37 -0.69 10.47
C VAL A 172 -8.59 -1.47 9.98
N SER A 173 -9.44 -0.86 9.14
CA SER A 173 -10.59 -1.52 8.55
C SER A 173 -10.20 -2.73 7.71
N VAL A 174 -9.10 -2.66 6.95
CA VAL A 174 -8.63 -3.78 6.12
C VAL A 174 -8.22 -4.97 6.98
N PHE A 175 -7.49 -4.73 8.07
CA PHE A 175 -7.14 -5.78 9.03
C PHE A 175 -8.35 -6.33 9.78
N LEU A 176 -9.30 -5.48 10.16
CA LEU A 176 -10.55 -5.92 10.81
C LEU A 176 -11.38 -6.82 9.88
N LEU A 177 -11.52 -6.45 8.61
CA LEU A 177 -12.31 -7.21 7.63
C LEU A 177 -11.62 -8.53 7.27
N THR A 178 -10.29 -8.55 7.21
CA THR A 178 -9.52 -9.75 6.87
C THR A 178 -9.34 -10.69 8.06
N LEU A 179 -8.88 -10.17 9.21
CA LEU A 179 -8.45 -10.96 10.37
C LEU A 179 -9.50 -11.04 11.48
N GLY A 180 -10.57 -10.24 11.40
CA GLY A 180 -11.56 -10.12 12.46
C GLY A 180 -11.05 -9.36 13.69
N HIS A 181 -11.91 -9.24 14.70
CA HIS A 181 -11.58 -8.58 15.96
C HIS A 181 -10.96 -9.57 16.94
N SER A 182 -9.63 -9.53 17.11
CA SER A 182 -8.91 -10.43 18.00
C SER A 182 -7.65 -9.79 18.60
N LYS A 183 -7.07 -10.42 19.64
CA LYS A 183 -5.76 -10.01 20.18
C LYS A 183 -4.63 -10.14 19.15
N THR A 184 -4.71 -11.12 18.25
CA THR A 184 -3.76 -11.30 17.15
C THR A 184 -3.84 -10.14 16.19
N THR A 185 -5.05 -9.70 15.83
CA THR A 185 -5.27 -8.51 14.98
C THR A 185 -4.70 -7.26 15.63
N LEU A 186 -4.93 -7.06 16.93
CA LEU A 186 -4.35 -5.94 17.67
C LEU A 186 -2.81 -5.97 17.65
N ARG A 187 -2.19 -7.14 17.85
CA ARG A 187 -0.73 -7.29 17.79
C ARG A 187 -0.17 -6.97 16.41
N VAL A 188 -0.83 -7.46 15.37
CA VAL A 188 -0.48 -7.18 13.97
C VAL A 188 -0.54 -5.68 13.70
N LEU A 189 -1.61 -5.02 14.14
CA LEU A 189 -1.79 -3.59 13.96
C LEU A 189 -0.73 -2.77 14.72
N GLN A 190 -0.40 -3.14 15.95
CA GLN A 190 0.70 -2.50 16.70
C GLN A 190 1.99 -2.54 15.88
N ASN A 191 2.35 -3.70 15.33
CA ASN A 191 3.56 -3.84 14.54
C ASN A 191 3.50 -3.01 13.25
N VAL A 192 2.37 -3.00 12.56
CA VAL A 192 2.17 -2.19 11.35
C VAL A 192 2.29 -0.69 11.65
N SER A 193 1.71 -0.23 12.76
CA SER A 193 1.82 1.16 13.22
C SER A 193 3.23 1.55 13.61
N GLU A 194 3.98 0.65 14.25
CA GLU A 194 5.34 0.93 14.73
C GLU A 194 6.41 0.78 13.66
N THR A 195 6.10 0.14 12.53
CA THR A 195 7.06 -0.09 11.44
C THR A 195 6.69 0.68 10.18
N TYR A 196 5.52 0.40 9.59
CA TYR A 196 5.13 0.93 8.29
C TYR A 196 4.52 2.33 8.38
N HIS A 197 3.65 2.56 9.37
CA HIS A 197 2.92 3.83 9.51
C HIS A 197 3.49 4.75 10.59
N ARG A 198 4.63 4.41 11.21
CA ARG A 198 5.18 5.17 12.35
C ARG A 198 5.35 6.64 12.02
N GLU A 199 5.87 6.95 10.83
CA GLU A 199 6.09 8.33 10.40
C GLU A 199 4.80 9.07 10.02
N SER A 200 3.73 8.36 9.66
CA SER A 200 2.39 8.95 9.49
C SER A 200 1.70 9.21 10.83
N MET A 201 2.12 8.52 11.89
CA MET A 201 1.58 8.59 13.25
C MET A 201 2.46 9.43 14.20
N ARG A 202 3.31 10.32 13.67
CA ARG A 202 3.98 11.35 14.49
C ARG A 202 3.00 12.47 14.83
N SER A 203 3.39 13.37 15.72
CA SER A 203 2.57 14.53 16.11
C SER A 203 2.23 15.50 14.96
N GLY A 204 2.83 15.32 13.78
CA GLY A 204 2.53 16.06 12.57
C GLY A 204 2.86 15.21 11.33
N LEU A 205 2.39 15.66 10.16
CA LEU A 205 2.56 14.95 8.89
C LEU A 205 3.82 15.35 8.12
N GLU A 206 4.62 16.28 8.64
CA GLU A 206 5.86 16.76 8.01
C GLU A 206 6.84 15.63 7.61
N PRO A 207 7.02 14.56 8.42
CA PRO A 207 7.83 13.40 8.03
C PRO A 207 7.30 12.73 6.75
N VAL A 208 6.01 12.44 6.69
CA VAL A 208 5.41 11.77 5.53
C VAL A 208 5.27 12.69 4.32
N MET A 209 5.08 14.00 4.53
CA MET A 209 5.16 14.99 3.46
C MET A 209 6.56 15.01 2.84
N SER A 210 7.61 14.93 3.67
CA SER A 210 9.00 14.87 3.20
C SER A 210 9.27 13.60 2.38
N MET A 211 8.69 12.47 2.77
CA MET A 211 8.74 11.23 1.98
C MET A 211 7.96 11.34 0.67
N THR A 212 6.80 12.01 0.68
CA THR A 212 5.97 12.23 -0.51
C THR A 212 6.71 13.06 -1.56
N ARG A 213 7.57 14.01 -1.14
CA ARG A 213 8.40 14.80 -2.07
C ARG A 213 9.34 13.95 -2.93
N LEU A 214 9.70 12.75 -2.50
CA LEU A 214 10.53 11.82 -3.28
C LEU A 214 9.82 11.27 -4.53
N LEU A 215 8.49 11.48 -4.64
CA LEU A 215 7.71 11.02 -5.80
C LEU A 215 8.19 11.68 -7.10
N PHE A 216 8.46 12.98 -7.07
CA PHE A 216 8.87 13.73 -8.26
C PHE A 216 10.28 13.36 -8.75
N PRO A 217 11.31 13.27 -7.90
CA PRO A 217 12.60 12.70 -8.29
C PRO A 217 12.49 11.27 -8.85
N LEU A 218 11.63 10.43 -8.28
CA LEU A 218 11.38 9.08 -8.80
C LEU A 218 10.73 9.10 -10.18
N LEU A 219 9.71 9.94 -10.39
CA LEU A 219 9.06 10.13 -11.69
C LEU A 219 10.03 10.71 -12.72
N HIS A 220 10.84 11.70 -12.35
CA HIS A 220 11.85 12.30 -13.24
C HIS A 220 12.88 11.27 -13.69
N ALA A 221 13.35 10.39 -12.79
CA ALA A 221 14.26 9.31 -13.14
C ALA A 221 13.62 8.28 -14.10
N ALA A 222 12.29 8.12 -14.05
CA ALA A 222 11.54 7.17 -14.87
C ALA A 222 11.09 7.70 -16.22
N ASP A 223 10.57 8.92 -16.23
CA ASP A 223 9.98 9.57 -17.38
C ASP A 223 10.09 11.09 -17.21
N GLU A 224 11.17 11.65 -17.76
CA GLU A 224 11.47 13.08 -17.70
C GLU A 224 10.34 13.93 -18.31
N LEU A 225 9.71 13.47 -19.40
CA LEU A 225 8.64 14.21 -20.06
C LEU A 225 7.38 14.25 -19.18
N LEU A 226 7.00 13.12 -18.58
CA LEU A 226 5.88 13.06 -17.64
C LEU A 226 6.12 13.97 -16.44
N PHE A 227 7.34 13.94 -15.89
CA PHE A 227 7.72 14.81 -14.78
C PHE A 227 7.63 16.30 -15.16
N GLN A 228 8.17 16.70 -16.31
CA GLN A 228 8.14 18.09 -16.77
C GLN A 228 6.70 18.60 -16.88
N HIS A 229 5.79 17.81 -17.49
CA HIS A 229 4.38 18.19 -17.61
C HIS A 229 3.69 18.37 -16.26
N LEU A 230 3.95 17.48 -15.30
CA LEU A 230 3.44 17.61 -13.93
C LEU A 230 4.03 18.84 -13.21
N HIS A 231 5.31 19.12 -13.43
CA HIS A 231 5.97 20.25 -12.79
C HIS A 231 5.46 21.58 -13.36
N GLU A 232 5.31 21.69 -14.67
CA GLU A 232 4.84 22.87 -15.38
C GLU A 232 3.37 23.20 -15.05
N SER A 233 2.54 22.19 -14.76
CA SER A 233 1.17 22.42 -14.30
C SER A 233 1.09 23.02 -12.89
N GLY A 234 2.21 23.13 -12.17
CA GLY A 234 2.28 23.69 -10.82
C GLY A 234 1.77 22.76 -9.72
N VAL A 235 1.48 21.48 -10.01
CA VAL A 235 1.10 20.54 -8.95
C VAL A 235 2.32 20.10 -8.15
N GLU A 236 2.11 19.93 -6.85
CA GLU A 236 3.10 19.34 -5.95
C GLU A 236 2.77 17.86 -5.71
N PRO A 237 3.74 17.02 -5.31
CA PRO A 237 3.53 15.57 -5.16
C PRO A 237 2.53 15.19 -4.05
N TYR A 238 2.01 16.15 -3.27
CA TYR A 238 1.11 15.90 -2.15
C TYR A 238 -0.27 15.36 -2.57
N PHE A 239 -0.64 15.38 -3.85
CA PHE A 239 -1.83 14.66 -4.33
C PHE A 239 -1.77 13.15 -3.99
N ALA A 240 -0.56 12.60 -3.87
CA ALA A 240 -0.34 11.18 -3.54
C ALA A 240 -0.29 10.91 -2.03
N LEU A 241 -0.26 11.95 -1.18
CA LEU A 241 -0.19 11.79 0.26
C LEU A 241 -1.34 10.93 0.81
N PRO A 242 -2.62 11.16 0.43
CA PRO A 242 -3.73 10.31 0.88
C PRO A 242 -3.56 8.84 0.47
N TRP A 243 -2.96 8.57 -0.68
CA TRP A 243 -2.73 7.21 -1.17
C TRP A 243 -1.69 6.50 -0.30
N MET A 244 -0.61 7.20 0.03
CA MET A 244 0.50 6.66 0.80
C MET A 244 0.11 6.39 2.25
N ILE A 245 -0.54 7.33 2.93
CA ILE A 245 -0.88 7.18 4.36
C ILE A 245 -1.99 6.16 4.60
N THR A 246 -2.85 5.92 3.60
CA THR A 246 -3.95 4.94 3.69
C THR A 246 -3.68 3.67 2.89
N TRP A 247 -2.49 3.49 2.32
CA TRP A 247 -2.15 2.34 1.46
C TRP A 247 -3.23 2.07 0.40
N PHE A 248 -3.74 3.13 -0.23
CA PHE A 248 -4.81 3.12 -1.23
C PHE A 248 -6.17 2.59 -0.74
N ALA A 249 -6.32 2.22 0.54
CA ALA A 249 -7.53 1.66 1.12
C ALA A 249 -8.73 2.62 1.03
N HIS A 250 -8.46 3.92 1.04
CA HIS A 250 -9.49 4.94 0.89
C HIS A 250 -9.96 5.12 -0.55
N GLN A 251 -9.08 4.92 -1.54
CA GLN A 251 -9.36 5.24 -2.94
C GLN A 251 -10.05 4.11 -3.70
N LEU A 252 -9.88 2.87 -3.26
CA LEU A 252 -10.39 1.67 -3.94
C LEU A 252 -11.69 1.17 -3.31
N GLN A 253 -12.62 0.73 -4.15
CA GLN A 253 -13.91 0.18 -3.72
C GLN A 253 -13.94 -1.35 -3.67
N HIS A 254 -13.15 -2.01 -4.51
CA HIS A 254 -13.05 -3.47 -4.51
C HIS A 254 -12.12 -3.93 -3.40
N PHE A 255 -12.67 -4.59 -2.38
CA PHE A 255 -11.89 -5.02 -1.23
C PHE A 255 -10.78 -6.01 -1.60
N GLY A 256 -11.03 -6.85 -2.61
CA GLY A 256 -10.02 -7.79 -3.14
C GLY A 256 -8.76 -7.09 -3.65
N ASP A 257 -8.91 -5.93 -4.29
CA ASP A 257 -7.80 -5.12 -4.81
C ASP A 257 -7.00 -4.46 -3.68
N VAL A 258 -7.69 -3.97 -2.65
CA VAL A 258 -7.05 -3.43 -1.44
C VAL A 258 -6.27 -4.52 -0.72
N ALA A 259 -6.89 -5.67 -0.48
CA ALA A 259 -6.25 -6.81 0.17
C ALA A 259 -5.04 -7.31 -0.64
N ARG A 260 -5.11 -7.26 -1.98
CA ARG A 260 -4.01 -7.60 -2.88
C ARG A 260 -2.82 -6.63 -2.75
N LEU A 261 -3.06 -5.32 -2.62
CA LEU A 261 -2.01 -4.35 -2.34
C LEU A 261 -1.38 -4.58 -0.96
N PHE A 262 -2.20 -4.86 0.06
CA PHE A 262 -1.72 -5.16 1.41
C PHE A 262 -0.85 -6.42 1.43
N ASP A 263 -1.18 -7.45 0.64
CA ASP A 263 -0.31 -8.64 0.49
C ASP A 263 1.14 -8.23 0.14
N VAL A 264 1.31 -7.23 -0.74
CA VAL A 264 2.64 -6.75 -1.17
C VAL A 264 3.24 -5.75 -0.18
N PHE A 265 2.47 -4.80 0.36
CA PHE A 265 2.98 -3.82 1.32
C PHE A 265 3.59 -4.49 2.55
N LEU A 266 2.95 -5.55 3.04
CA LEU A 266 3.40 -6.30 4.22
C LEU A 266 4.70 -7.09 4.00
N VAL A 267 5.16 -7.24 2.76
CA VAL A 267 6.38 -7.99 2.43
C VAL A 267 7.45 -7.15 1.73
N THR A 268 7.18 -5.86 1.51
CA THR A 268 8.06 -4.90 0.82
C THR A 268 8.46 -3.76 1.74
N HIS A 269 9.26 -2.84 1.21
CA HIS A 269 9.83 -1.73 1.97
C HIS A 269 8.73 -0.76 2.43
N PRO A 270 8.81 -0.11 3.60
CA PRO A 270 7.80 0.87 4.03
C PRO A 270 7.53 1.96 2.99
N LEU A 271 8.57 2.44 2.30
CA LEU A 271 8.44 3.36 1.16
C LEU A 271 7.82 2.76 -0.10
N PHE A 272 7.46 1.47 -0.16
CA PHE A 272 6.89 0.86 -1.37
C PHE A 272 5.59 1.53 -1.82
N SER A 273 4.80 2.11 -0.91
CA SER A 273 3.62 2.91 -1.26
C SER A 273 3.97 4.11 -2.15
N LEU A 274 5.16 4.71 -2.00
CA LEU A 274 5.67 5.75 -2.90
C LEU A 274 5.89 5.22 -4.32
N TYR A 275 6.45 4.02 -4.44
CA TYR A 275 6.71 3.37 -5.74
C TYR A 275 5.40 2.95 -6.41
N VAL A 276 4.41 2.51 -5.64
CA VAL A 276 3.04 2.28 -6.13
C VAL A 276 2.43 3.59 -6.65
N SER A 277 2.55 4.70 -5.91
CA SER A 277 2.08 6.01 -6.38
C SER A 277 2.75 6.44 -7.70
N ALA A 278 4.07 6.25 -7.83
CA ALA A 278 4.78 6.54 -9.08
C ALA A 278 4.29 5.64 -10.22
N ALA A 279 4.09 4.35 -9.96
CA ALA A 279 3.58 3.40 -10.93
C ALA A 279 2.16 3.76 -11.42
N VAL A 280 1.27 4.24 -10.54
CA VAL A 280 -0.06 4.74 -10.94
C VAL A 280 0.05 5.89 -11.94
N CYS A 281 0.93 6.86 -11.68
CA CYS A 281 1.17 7.96 -12.61
C CYS A 281 1.75 7.45 -13.95
N LEU A 282 2.72 6.56 -13.90
CA LEU A 282 3.41 6.05 -15.09
C LEU A 282 2.52 5.13 -15.95
N GLU A 283 1.63 4.34 -15.36
CA GLU A 283 0.60 3.58 -16.11
C GLU A 283 -0.44 4.52 -16.74
N SER A 284 -0.68 5.69 -16.12
CA SER A 284 -1.59 6.72 -16.61
C SER A 284 -0.90 7.79 -17.47
N ARG A 285 0.35 7.55 -17.89
CA ARG A 285 1.21 8.52 -18.59
C ARG A 285 0.49 9.25 -19.72
N GLU A 286 -0.12 8.49 -20.62
CA GLU A 286 -0.79 9.04 -21.80
C GLU A 286 -1.99 9.92 -21.45
N ALA A 287 -2.70 9.61 -20.36
CA ALA A 287 -3.79 10.45 -19.87
C ALA A 287 -3.25 11.75 -19.25
N ILE A 288 -2.16 11.66 -18.47
CA ILE A 288 -1.52 12.82 -17.83
C ILE A 288 -0.98 13.79 -18.89
N LEU A 289 -0.26 13.30 -19.90
CA LEU A 289 0.30 14.15 -20.95
C LEU A 289 -0.75 14.81 -21.85
N ARG A 290 -1.96 14.24 -21.92
CA ARG A 290 -3.10 14.85 -22.63
C ARG A 290 -3.92 15.79 -21.74
N CYS A 291 -3.74 15.73 -20.42
CA CYS A 291 -4.41 16.62 -19.49
C CYS A 291 -3.89 18.04 -19.67
N GLU A 292 -4.78 19.02 -19.55
CA GLU A 292 -4.42 20.43 -19.55
C GLU A 292 -3.36 20.72 -18.49
N CYS A 293 -2.35 21.51 -18.87
CA CYS A 293 -1.20 21.82 -18.03
C CYS A 293 -1.50 22.99 -17.07
N ASP A 294 -2.57 22.84 -16.30
CA ASP A 294 -2.97 23.78 -15.24
C ASP A 294 -3.17 23.03 -13.91
N PHE A 295 -3.02 23.75 -12.80
CA PHE A 295 -3.07 23.15 -11.47
C PHE A 295 -4.41 22.45 -11.18
N GLY A 296 -5.54 23.08 -11.52
CA GLY A 296 -6.87 22.62 -11.12
C GLY A 296 -7.25 21.32 -11.81
N THR A 297 -7.12 21.30 -13.14
CA THR A 297 -7.43 20.11 -13.95
C THR A 297 -6.47 18.97 -13.63
N MET A 298 -5.17 19.26 -13.54
CA MET A 298 -4.17 18.25 -13.22
C MET A 298 -4.38 17.63 -11.84
N HIS A 299 -4.58 18.46 -10.80
CA HIS A 299 -4.83 17.96 -9.44
C HIS A 299 -6.11 17.12 -9.37
N GLY A 300 -7.18 17.56 -10.04
CA GLY A 300 -8.45 16.82 -10.12
C GLY A 300 -8.30 15.47 -10.81
N MET A 301 -7.55 15.39 -11.91
CA MET A 301 -7.28 14.14 -12.61
C MET A 301 -6.43 13.20 -11.75
N LEU A 302 -5.30 13.70 -11.23
CA LEU A 302 -4.37 12.92 -10.42
C LEU A 302 -5.07 12.27 -9.24
N SER A 303 -5.86 13.04 -8.48
CA SER A 303 -6.58 12.59 -7.29
C SER A 303 -7.48 11.37 -7.52
N ASN A 304 -7.95 11.16 -8.76
CA ASN A 304 -8.85 10.09 -9.13
C ASN A 304 -8.18 8.90 -9.85
N LEU A 305 -6.91 9.01 -10.25
CA LEU A 305 -6.21 7.95 -11.00
C LEU A 305 -6.26 6.56 -10.35
N PRO A 306 -6.13 6.40 -9.01
CA PRO A 306 -6.14 5.07 -8.43
C PRO A 306 -7.46 4.30 -8.65
N ARG A 307 -8.58 4.99 -8.88
CA ARG A 307 -9.91 4.37 -9.01
C ARG A 307 -10.04 3.47 -10.24
N SER A 308 -9.23 3.70 -11.27
CA SER A 308 -9.28 2.95 -12.53
C SER A 308 -7.97 2.24 -12.84
N MET A 309 -7.10 2.05 -11.85
CA MET A 309 -5.79 1.44 -12.05
C MET A 309 -5.88 -0.09 -12.19
N ASP A 310 -5.03 -0.65 -13.05
CA ASP A 310 -4.81 -2.09 -13.11
C ASP A 310 -3.83 -2.49 -12.01
N ILE A 311 -4.35 -3.13 -10.96
CA ILE A 311 -3.61 -3.46 -9.73
C ILE A 311 -2.35 -4.27 -10.02
N GLU A 312 -2.45 -5.31 -10.84
CA GLU A 312 -1.30 -6.18 -11.12
C GLU A 312 -0.26 -5.44 -11.96
N LYS A 313 -0.69 -4.58 -12.89
CA LYS A 313 0.26 -3.77 -13.66
C LYS A 313 1.00 -2.77 -12.79
N VAL A 314 0.27 -2.06 -11.94
CA VAL A 314 0.82 -1.07 -11.01
C VAL A 314 1.80 -1.75 -10.04
N ILE A 315 1.45 -2.89 -9.46
CA ILE A 315 2.35 -3.65 -8.57
C ILE A 315 3.62 -4.04 -9.33
N ALA A 316 3.49 -4.61 -10.52
CA ALA A 316 4.64 -5.04 -11.31
C ALA A 316 5.56 -3.87 -11.67
N ARG A 317 5.01 -2.73 -12.11
CA ARG A 317 5.80 -1.52 -12.39
C ARG A 317 6.46 -0.97 -11.12
N ALA A 318 5.75 -0.93 -10.00
CA ALA A 318 6.30 -0.49 -8.72
C ALA A 318 7.48 -1.36 -8.25
N LEU A 319 7.39 -2.69 -8.41
CA LEU A 319 8.48 -3.62 -8.11
C LEU A 319 9.71 -3.37 -8.99
N VAL A 320 9.51 -3.09 -10.28
CA VAL A 320 10.61 -2.72 -11.20
C VAL A 320 11.28 -1.42 -10.76
N LEU A 321 10.49 -0.38 -10.45
CA LEU A 321 11.02 0.90 -9.97
C LEU A 321 11.80 0.75 -8.66
N LEU A 322 11.27 -0.02 -7.70
CA LEU A 322 11.95 -0.30 -6.44
C LEU A 322 13.29 -1.00 -6.65
N HIS A 323 13.36 -1.94 -7.59
CA HIS A 323 14.58 -2.66 -7.91
C HIS A 323 15.62 -1.77 -8.61
N GLN A 324 15.19 -0.94 -9.56
CA GLN A 324 16.09 -0.11 -10.37
C GLN A 324 16.57 1.15 -9.64
N LEU A 325 15.74 1.71 -8.76
CA LEU A 325 16.10 2.85 -7.93
C LEU A 325 15.66 2.64 -6.47
N PRO A 326 16.40 1.83 -5.69
CA PRO A 326 16.07 1.54 -4.30
C PRO A 326 16.02 2.79 -3.41
N PRO A 327 15.33 2.75 -2.26
CA PRO A 327 15.06 3.94 -1.45
C PRO A 327 16.30 4.73 -1.02
N LYS A 328 17.37 4.03 -0.61
CA LYS A 328 18.64 4.67 -0.23
C LYS A 328 19.25 5.46 -1.39
N GLN A 329 19.21 4.91 -2.61
CA GLN A 329 19.73 5.58 -3.80
C GLN A 329 18.82 6.75 -4.22
N LEU A 330 17.50 6.58 -4.17
CA LEU A 330 16.54 7.65 -4.43
C LEU A 330 16.77 8.85 -3.51
N GLN A 331 16.95 8.61 -2.21
CA GLN A 331 17.22 9.65 -1.22
C GLN A 331 18.53 10.39 -1.50
N GLN A 332 19.61 9.65 -1.78
CA GLN A 332 20.93 10.24 -2.09
C GLN A 332 20.88 11.13 -3.35
N GLN A 333 20.11 10.74 -4.36
CA GLN A 333 20.01 11.48 -5.62
C GLN A 333 19.10 12.72 -5.54
N SER A 334 18.22 12.80 -4.54
CA SER A 334 17.19 13.84 -4.48
C SER A 334 17.63 15.10 -3.73
N GLU A 335 18.88 15.18 -3.25
CA GLU A 335 19.41 16.28 -2.42
C GLU A 335 18.47 16.73 -1.28
N VAL A 336 17.59 15.83 -0.82
CA VAL A 336 16.75 16.08 0.35
C VAL A 336 17.70 16.23 1.51
N LYS A 337 17.99 17.49 1.88
CA LYS A 337 19.02 17.86 2.85
C LYS A 337 18.89 16.95 4.06
N ALA A 338 19.99 16.26 4.37
CA ALA A 338 20.16 15.37 5.51
C ALA A 338 19.82 15.99 6.89
N ALA A 339 19.42 17.26 6.94
CA ALA A 339 18.99 17.97 8.15
C ALA A 339 17.76 17.32 8.83
N SER A 340 16.97 16.51 8.11
CA SER A 340 15.83 15.75 8.66
C SER A 340 15.94 14.23 8.48
N ALA A 341 17.10 13.73 8.04
CA ALA A 341 17.35 12.31 7.76
C ALA A 341 17.85 11.51 8.99
N LEU A 342 18.04 12.18 10.13
CA LEU A 342 18.30 11.51 11.40
C LEU A 342 16.97 10.99 11.93
N ASP A 343 16.85 9.65 12.02
CA ASP A 343 15.86 8.92 12.83
C ASP A 343 14.49 8.60 12.21
N MET A 344 14.38 8.53 10.87
CA MET A 344 13.15 8.02 10.22
C MET A 344 13.14 6.49 10.23
N CYS A 345 12.12 5.86 10.83
CA CYS A 345 11.97 4.39 10.77
C CYS A 345 11.77 3.86 9.35
N THR A 346 11.46 4.73 8.38
CA THR A 346 11.27 4.34 6.98
C THR A 346 12.55 4.03 6.21
N VAL A 347 13.74 4.29 6.78
CA VAL A 347 15.01 3.78 6.25
C VAL A 347 15.45 2.47 6.89
N GLU A 348 14.83 2.08 8.02
CA GLU A 348 15.04 0.80 8.66
C GLU A 348 13.93 -0.16 8.28
N PHE A 349 14.27 -1.01 7.32
CA PHE A 349 13.42 -2.09 6.88
C PHE A 349 13.27 -3.11 8.02
N PRO A 350 12.05 -3.55 8.40
CA PRO A 350 11.83 -4.37 9.59
C PRO A 350 12.48 -5.77 9.56
N TYR A 351 13.10 -6.19 8.45
CA TYR A 351 13.76 -7.48 8.34
C TYR A 351 15.18 -7.39 7.74
N ALA A 352 16.20 -7.40 8.60
CA ALA A 352 17.61 -7.24 8.26
C ALA A 352 18.19 -8.31 7.29
N TYR A 353 17.50 -9.42 7.05
CA TYR A 353 17.98 -10.61 6.32
C TYR A 353 17.46 -10.70 4.87
N GLN A 354 17.05 -9.59 4.27
CA GLN A 354 16.43 -9.58 2.94
C GLN A 354 17.31 -8.94 1.85
N PRO A 355 18.40 -9.58 1.39
CA PRO A 355 18.86 -9.32 0.04
C PRO A 355 17.76 -9.77 -0.92
N TRP A 356 17.40 -8.91 -1.87
CA TRP A 356 16.38 -9.19 -2.89
C TRP A 356 17.05 -9.98 -4.02
N PRO A 357 16.83 -11.30 -4.16
CA PRO A 357 17.27 -12.01 -5.35
C PRO A 357 16.24 -11.67 -6.41
N SER A 358 16.64 -10.77 -7.30
CA SER A 358 16.17 -10.64 -8.67
C SER A 358 14.75 -11.19 -8.92
N VAL A 359 13.75 -10.32 -8.87
CA VAL A 359 12.64 -10.43 -9.82
C VAL A 359 13.22 -10.09 -11.20
N THR A 360 14.09 -10.99 -11.71
CA THR A 360 14.84 -10.84 -12.98
C THR A 360 13.95 -11.00 -14.20
N THR A 361 12.71 -11.39 -13.99
CA THR A 361 11.70 -11.40 -15.04
C THR A 361 10.72 -10.29 -14.71
N PRO A 362 10.72 -9.16 -15.43
CA PRO A 362 9.67 -8.18 -15.24
C PRO A 362 8.35 -8.90 -15.50
N MET A 363 7.45 -8.88 -14.50
CA MET A 363 6.15 -9.55 -14.61
C MET A 363 5.27 -8.95 -15.71
N LEU A 364 5.72 -7.83 -16.28
CA LEU A 364 5.25 -7.20 -17.49
C LEU A 364 6.44 -7.07 -18.45
N THR A 365 6.43 -7.80 -19.57
CA THR A 365 7.41 -7.61 -20.65
C THR A 365 7.35 -6.23 -21.29
N ASP A 366 6.30 -5.44 -21.00
CA ASP A 366 6.00 -4.16 -21.65
C ASP A 366 6.37 -2.93 -20.80
N VAL A 367 6.95 -3.11 -19.60
CA VAL A 367 7.41 -1.98 -18.78
C VAL A 367 8.85 -1.64 -19.16
N LEU A 368 9.03 -0.48 -19.76
CA LEU A 368 10.35 0.04 -20.10
C LEU A 368 11.18 0.19 -18.82
N PRO A 369 12.43 -0.33 -18.80
CA PRO A 369 13.34 -0.08 -17.69
C PRO A 369 13.64 1.42 -17.58
N LEU A 370 13.91 1.91 -16.36
CA LEU A 370 14.48 3.24 -16.13
C LEU A 370 15.67 3.43 -17.09
N ARG A 371 15.68 4.52 -17.87
CA ARG A 371 16.82 4.82 -18.74
C ARG A 371 18.07 4.98 -17.86
N PRO A 372 19.21 4.36 -18.20
CA PRO A 372 20.46 4.64 -17.50
C PRO A 372 20.72 6.14 -17.54
N ARG A 373 20.90 6.75 -16.36
CA ARG A 373 21.22 8.18 -16.25
C ARG A 373 22.52 8.40 -17.03
N GLN A 374 22.43 9.05 -18.20
CA GLN A 374 23.64 9.44 -18.93
C GLN A 374 24.43 10.35 -17.99
N SER A 375 25.64 9.93 -17.65
CA SER A 375 26.56 10.77 -16.88
C SER A 375 26.83 12.00 -17.74
N ARG A 376 26.11 13.09 -17.46
CA ARG A 376 26.34 14.37 -18.09
C ARG A 376 27.58 14.96 -17.44
N ASN A 377 28.74 14.51 -17.92
CA ASN A 377 30.01 15.17 -17.68
C ASN A 377 29.87 16.62 -18.17
N GLY A 378 30.11 17.59 -17.27
CA GLY A 378 30.30 18.99 -17.64
C GLY A 378 29.02 19.81 -17.83
N ASN A 379 28.27 20.04 -16.74
CA ASN A 379 27.94 21.37 -16.26
C ASN A 379 27.12 21.19 -14.99
N LYS A 380 27.67 21.66 -13.86
CA LYS A 380 26.86 21.96 -12.68
C LYS A 380 25.87 23.05 -13.11
N ALA A 381 24.71 22.65 -13.60
CA ALA A 381 23.53 23.46 -13.40
C ALA A 381 23.33 23.44 -11.89
N ASP A 382 23.68 24.54 -11.24
CA ASP A 382 23.29 24.80 -9.86
C ASP A 382 21.76 24.73 -9.83
N PHE A 383 21.21 23.55 -9.55
CA PHE A 383 19.86 23.42 -9.01
C PHE A 383 19.94 23.95 -7.59
N ALA A 384 20.02 25.27 -7.47
CA ALA A 384 19.59 25.94 -6.27
C ALA A 384 18.09 25.60 -6.14
N VAL A 385 17.80 24.56 -5.37
CA VAL A 385 16.51 24.41 -4.70
C VAL A 385 16.37 25.69 -3.89
N GLY A 386 15.78 26.70 -4.51
CA GLY A 386 15.43 27.95 -3.88
C GLY A 386 14.77 27.59 -2.58
N SER A 387 15.34 28.12 -1.49
CA SER A 387 14.82 28.01 -0.14
C SER A 387 13.32 27.78 -0.19
N TRP A 388 12.87 26.58 0.19
CA TRP A 388 11.47 26.33 0.48
C TRP A 388 11.16 27.22 1.68
N GLN A 389 10.92 28.51 1.40
CA GLN A 389 10.25 29.41 2.31
C GLN A 389 9.01 28.63 2.70
N ILE A 390 8.87 28.39 4.00
CA ILE A 390 7.68 27.80 4.62
C ILE A 390 6.56 28.76 4.28
N SER A 391 6.02 28.60 3.07
CA SER A 391 4.97 29.44 2.54
C SER A 391 3.74 29.09 3.36
N THR A 392 3.03 30.12 3.80
CA THR A 392 1.79 30.11 4.57
C THR A 392 0.72 29.15 3.99
N VAL A 393 0.94 28.66 2.78
CA VAL A 393 0.24 27.59 2.08
C VAL A 393 0.31 26.22 2.79
N VAL A 394 1.37 25.87 3.54
CA VAL A 394 1.47 24.54 4.20
C VAL A 394 0.40 24.35 5.29
N THR A 395 0.00 25.42 5.97
CA THR A 395 -1.13 25.40 6.92
C THR A 395 -2.48 25.36 6.20
N ALA A 396 -2.57 25.98 5.02
CA ALA A 396 -3.79 26.02 4.21
C ALA A 396 -4.02 24.73 3.40
N VAL A 397 -2.99 23.99 3.01
CA VAL A 397 -3.09 22.68 2.33
C VAL A 397 -3.48 21.58 3.32
N SER A 398 -3.01 21.65 4.57
CA SER A 398 -3.48 20.75 5.64
C SER A 398 -4.97 20.95 5.96
N ILE A 399 -5.45 22.18 5.91
CA ILE A 399 -6.89 22.52 6.06
C ILE A 399 -7.66 22.31 4.75
N GLY A 400 -7.01 22.47 3.60
CA GLY A 400 -7.59 22.36 2.25
C GLY A 400 -7.74 20.92 1.78
N VAL A 401 -6.84 20.00 2.13
CA VAL A 401 -7.01 18.56 1.87
C VAL A 401 -8.08 17.96 2.80
N MET A 402 -8.19 18.46 4.04
CA MET A 402 -9.37 18.22 4.90
C MET A 402 -10.66 18.80 4.28
N GLY A 403 -10.60 20.01 3.72
CA GLY A 403 -11.73 20.73 3.14
C GLY A 403 -12.21 20.18 1.79
N VAL A 404 -11.32 19.74 0.91
CA VAL A 404 -11.65 19.18 -0.42
C VAL A 404 -12.17 17.74 -0.27
N ALA A 405 -11.68 16.98 0.71
CA ALA A 405 -12.34 15.75 1.12
C ALA A 405 -13.78 16.04 1.58
N CYS A 406 -13.99 17.04 2.46
CA CYS A 406 -15.34 17.46 2.89
C CYS A 406 -16.23 18.03 1.76
N ALA A 407 -15.67 18.75 0.78
CA ALA A 407 -16.44 19.32 -0.33
C ALA A 407 -16.89 18.26 -1.34
N TYR A 408 -16.10 17.19 -1.54
CA TYR A 408 -16.55 16.00 -2.27
C TYR A 408 -17.67 15.27 -1.49
N PHE A 409 -17.58 15.19 -0.16
CA PHE A 409 -18.65 14.62 0.68
C PHE A 409 -19.96 15.44 0.64
N LEU A 410 -19.90 16.77 0.52
CA LEU A 410 -21.10 17.61 0.44
C LEU A 410 -21.78 17.58 -0.93
N ARG A 411 -21.05 17.29 -2.02
CA ARG A 411 -21.62 17.24 -3.38
C ARG A 411 -22.52 16.02 -3.60
N ASP A 412 -22.26 14.90 -2.91
CA ASP A 412 -23.11 13.70 -2.96
C ASP A 412 -24.36 13.82 -2.06
N HIS A 413 -24.49 14.87 -1.24
CA HIS A 413 -25.64 15.10 -0.35
C HIS A 413 -26.74 16.02 -0.90
N VAL A 414 -26.57 16.64 -2.08
CA VAL A 414 -27.58 17.56 -2.68
C VAL A 414 -28.29 16.94 -3.90
N GLY A 415 -27.99 15.69 -4.23
CA GLY A 415 -28.49 15.01 -5.42
C GLY A 415 -29.69 14.07 -5.22
N LEU A 416 -30.59 14.29 -4.26
CA LEU A 416 -31.88 13.58 -4.18
C LEU A 416 -32.90 14.47 -3.46
N GLY A 417 -33.68 15.21 -4.25
CA GLY A 417 -34.70 16.13 -3.76
C GLY A 417 -35.46 16.88 -4.85
N THR A 418 -35.85 16.19 -5.93
CA THR A 418 -37.05 16.49 -6.75
C THR A 418 -37.56 15.20 -7.38
#